data_AF-A0ABD3IRZ0-F1
#
_entry.id   AF-A0ABD3IRZ0-F1
#
_cell.length_a   1.000
_cell.length_b   1.000
_cell.length_c   1.000
_cell.angle_alpha   90.00
_cell.angle_beta   90.00
_cell.angle_gamma   90.00
#
_symmetry.space_group_name_H-M   'P 1'
#
loop_
_entity.id
_entity.type
_entity.pdbx_description
1 polymer ?
#
loop_
_entity_poly.entity_id
_entity_poly.type
_entity_poly.pdbx_seq_one_letter_code
_entity_poly.pdbx_strand_id
1 'polypeptide(L)'
;MMSKSKANDEKVKQFRWSKPMECVLLEILADEASKGNKPSSTFKPSSITRVVNTINEKFSVCCEPDHVENHLKTVKSNWKTIQTVLGKSGFSWDDKLKMVIAGKNEFDQYVSVHPSHGKYLNKMIDMYDEMAVVVGRDIATGSFAKQFRDINATEVDSSPVDLGDDFDDFDELMKGSKTCSSTVHLEKRSHKRRKGSNNDDKYVALSTQLGEMASAIKSLTHTDVDHSQVYYSQLYNEVMKVDGYDEITLGSVFDHLIENEKIGKAFMVKSATLRKVWVDKFLSKGDHH
;
A
#
# COMPACT_ATOMS: atom_id res chain seq x y z
N MET A 1 -54.13 34.96 -13.95
CA MET A 1 -53.47 33.87 -13.20
C MET A 1 -52.31 33.35 -14.02
N MET A 2 -51.08 33.74 -13.68
CA MET A 2 -49.87 33.11 -14.22
C MET A 2 -49.02 32.69 -13.03
N SER A 3 -49.08 31.40 -12.71
CA SER A 3 -48.26 30.77 -11.69
C SER A 3 -46.81 30.77 -12.16
N LYS A 4 -45.95 31.56 -11.51
CA LYS A 4 -44.50 31.42 -11.63
C LYS A 4 -44.09 30.21 -10.81
N SER A 5 -43.70 29.15 -11.52
CA SER A 5 -43.09 27.93 -11.01
C SER A 5 -41.88 28.30 -10.16
N LYS A 6 -41.91 27.95 -8.87
CA LYS A 6 -40.73 28.00 -8.00
C LYS A 6 -39.78 26.91 -8.50
N ALA A 7 -38.62 27.31 -9.03
CA ALA A 7 -37.50 26.40 -9.21
C ALA A 7 -37.11 25.88 -7.82
N ASN A 8 -37.26 24.58 -7.63
CA ASN A 8 -36.80 23.89 -6.44
C ASN A 8 -35.27 23.78 -6.57
N ASP A 9 -34.55 24.63 -5.84
CA ASP A 9 -33.10 24.53 -5.67
C ASP A 9 -32.84 23.30 -4.79
N GLU A 10 -32.92 22.12 -5.40
CA GLU A 10 -32.46 20.87 -4.79
C GLU A 10 -30.96 21.00 -4.60
N LYS A 11 -30.56 21.37 -3.36
CA LYS A 11 -29.17 21.33 -2.91
C LYS A 11 -28.52 20.05 -3.42
N VAL A 12 -27.64 20.18 -4.41
CA VAL A 12 -26.87 19.06 -4.96
C VAL A 12 -26.20 18.37 -3.79
N LYS A 13 -26.61 17.13 -3.52
CA LYS A 13 -26.12 16.35 -2.39
C LYS A 13 -24.64 16.06 -2.63
N GLN A 14 -23.77 16.82 -1.97
CA GLN A 14 -22.32 16.67 -2.08
C GLN A 14 -21.92 15.21 -1.80
N PHE A 15 -21.20 14.60 -2.75
CA PHE A 15 -20.68 13.24 -2.60
C PHE A 15 -19.74 13.16 -1.39
N ARG A 16 -19.94 12.15 -0.53
CA ARG A 16 -19.12 11.92 0.66
C ARG A 16 -18.46 10.57 0.60
N TRP A 17 -17.13 10.58 0.71
CA TRP A 17 -16.31 9.37 0.81
C TRP A 17 -16.53 8.70 2.16
N SER A 18 -16.70 7.37 2.13
CA SER A 18 -16.67 6.53 3.33
C SER A 18 -15.39 5.70 3.32
N LYS A 19 -14.92 5.27 4.50
CA LYS A 19 -13.67 4.49 4.59
C LYS A 19 -13.67 3.23 3.72
N PRO A 20 -14.75 2.42 3.67
CA PRO A 20 -14.81 1.28 2.75
C PRO A 20 -14.69 1.65 1.27
N MET A 21 -15.21 2.82 0.85
CA MET A 21 -15.08 3.30 -0.53
C MET A 21 -13.64 3.71 -0.84
N GLU A 22 -12.96 4.36 0.11
CA GLU A 22 -11.53 4.73 -0.03
C GLU A 22 -10.66 3.48 -0.18
N CYS A 23 -10.92 2.42 0.62
CA CYS A 23 -10.22 1.15 0.48
C CYS A 23 -10.39 0.55 -0.91
N VAL A 24 -11.63 0.49 -1.43
CA VAL A 24 -11.92 -0.04 -2.77
C VAL A 24 -11.24 0.80 -3.86
N LEU A 25 -11.23 2.13 -3.72
CA LEU A 25 -10.53 3.01 -4.64
C LEU A 25 -9.03 2.69 -4.68
N LEU A 26 -8.38 2.60 -3.52
CA LEU A 26 -6.93 2.35 -3.44
C LEU A 26 -6.55 0.96 -3.93
N GLU A 27 -7.34 -0.06 -3.59
CA GLU A 27 -7.13 -1.45 -4.04
C GLU A 27 -7.18 -1.56 -5.57
N ILE A 28 -8.24 -1.02 -6.19
CA ILE A 28 -8.38 -1.04 -7.65
C ILE A 28 -7.24 -0.26 -8.31
N LEU A 29 -6.92 0.93 -7.82
CA LEU A 29 -5.88 1.76 -8.42
C LEU A 29 -4.48 1.17 -8.23
N ALA A 30 -4.19 0.47 -7.14
CA ALA A 30 -2.94 -0.25 -6.94
C ALA A 30 -2.79 -1.41 -7.94
N ASP A 31 -3.87 -2.17 -8.16
CA ASP A 31 -3.93 -3.22 -9.19
C ASP A 31 -3.73 -2.64 -10.60
N GLU A 32 -4.42 -1.53 -10.93
CA GLU A 32 -4.26 -0.83 -12.21
C GLU A 32 -2.84 -0.27 -12.42
N ALA A 33 -2.23 0.29 -11.37
CA ALA A 33 -0.85 0.77 -11.41
C ALA A 33 0.14 -0.38 -11.64
N SER A 34 -0.08 -1.53 -11.02
CA SER A 34 0.74 -2.74 -11.18
C SER A 34 0.64 -3.31 -12.61
N LYS A 35 -0.51 -3.14 -13.27
CA LYS A 35 -0.73 -3.50 -14.68
C LYS A 35 -0.16 -2.49 -15.68
N GLY A 36 0.48 -1.41 -15.21
CA GLY A 36 1.03 -0.36 -16.08
C GLY A 36 -0.03 0.58 -16.68
N ASN A 37 -1.25 0.60 -16.13
CA ASN A 37 -2.30 1.56 -16.55
C ASN A 37 -2.12 2.96 -15.97
N LYS A 38 -0.94 3.23 -15.43
CA LYS A 38 -0.44 4.53 -15.01
C LYS A 38 0.94 4.78 -15.66
N PRO A 39 0.98 5.06 -16.98
CA PRO A 39 2.24 5.24 -17.71
C PRO A 39 2.97 6.54 -17.34
N SER A 40 2.28 7.47 -16.69
CA SER A 40 2.81 8.72 -16.13
C SER A 40 2.30 8.90 -14.69
N SER A 41 2.19 10.15 -14.21
CA SER A 41 1.58 10.46 -12.91
C SER A 41 0.04 10.42 -12.88
N THR A 42 -0.58 10.00 -13.99
CA THR A 42 -2.04 9.97 -14.18
C THR A 42 -2.53 8.59 -14.61
N PHE A 43 -3.66 8.16 -14.07
CA PHE A 43 -4.33 6.92 -14.46
C PHE A 43 -5.06 7.06 -15.80
N LYS A 44 -5.18 5.95 -16.55
CA LYS A 44 -6.02 5.92 -17.75
C LYS A 44 -7.51 6.14 -17.38
N PRO A 45 -8.31 6.76 -18.27
CA PRO A 45 -9.75 6.93 -18.03
C PRO A 45 -10.47 5.62 -17.74
N SER A 46 -10.08 4.52 -18.39
CA SER A 46 -10.64 3.18 -18.14
C SER A 46 -10.46 2.71 -16.70
N SER A 47 -9.32 3.04 -16.08
CA SER A 47 -9.03 2.71 -14.68
C SER A 47 -9.94 3.51 -13.73
N ILE A 48 -10.18 4.79 -14.04
CA ILE A 48 -11.12 5.63 -13.28
C ILE A 48 -12.56 5.13 -13.43
N THR A 49 -12.99 4.80 -14.65
CA THR A 49 -14.32 4.20 -14.90
C THR A 49 -14.50 2.89 -14.14
N ARG A 50 -13.47 2.05 -14.05
CA ARG A 50 -13.51 0.82 -13.25
C ARG A 50 -13.79 1.11 -11.77
N VAL A 51 -13.08 2.09 -11.17
CA VAL A 51 -13.31 2.50 -9.79
C VAL A 51 -14.75 2.98 -9.60
N VAL A 52 -15.23 3.87 -10.47
CA VAL A 52 -16.59 4.42 -10.42
C VAL A 52 -17.64 3.30 -10.46
N ASN A 53 -17.54 2.39 -11.43
CA ASN A 53 -18.49 1.30 -11.59
C ASN A 53 -18.52 0.40 -10.36
N THR A 54 -17.36 -0.01 -9.86
CA THR A 54 -17.28 -0.89 -8.68
C THR A 54 -17.82 -0.20 -7.42
N ILE A 55 -17.55 1.10 -7.22
CA ILE A 55 -18.08 1.84 -6.07
C ILE A 55 -19.61 1.97 -6.17
N ASN A 56 -20.13 2.32 -7.34
CA ASN A 56 -21.57 2.50 -7.55
C ASN A 56 -22.32 1.18 -7.35
N GLU A 57 -21.79 0.08 -7.86
CA GLU A 57 -22.35 -1.26 -7.67
C GLU A 57 -22.31 -1.71 -6.20
N LYS A 58 -21.16 -1.59 -5.54
CA LYS A 58 -20.96 -2.13 -4.18
C LYS A 58 -21.64 -1.30 -3.09
N PHE A 59 -21.74 0.01 -3.27
CA PHE A 59 -22.25 0.92 -2.24
C PHE A 59 -23.57 1.58 -2.60
N SER A 60 -24.12 1.33 -3.80
CA SER A 60 -25.36 1.94 -4.28
C SER A 60 -25.35 3.47 -4.19
N VAL A 61 -24.25 4.09 -4.62
CA VAL A 61 -24.05 5.54 -4.62
C VAL A 61 -23.93 6.09 -6.05
N CYS A 62 -24.00 7.43 -6.19
CA CYS A 62 -23.73 8.13 -7.43
C CYS A 62 -22.31 8.73 -7.38
N CYS A 63 -21.30 7.88 -7.55
CA CYS A 63 -19.92 8.27 -7.77
C CYS A 63 -19.71 8.59 -9.26
N GLU A 64 -18.88 9.58 -9.53
CA GLU A 64 -18.55 10.06 -10.87
C GLU A 64 -17.03 10.17 -11.00
N PRO A 65 -16.47 10.18 -12.22
CA PRO A 65 -15.01 10.28 -12.42
C PRO A 65 -14.36 11.43 -11.65
N ASP A 66 -14.99 12.61 -11.66
CA ASP A 66 -14.51 13.81 -10.96
C ASP A 66 -14.38 13.59 -9.44
N HIS A 67 -15.28 12.79 -8.85
CA HIS A 67 -15.20 12.44 -7.43
C HIS A 67 -13.94 11.61 -7.15
N VAL A 68 -13.62 10.64 -8.01
CA VAL A 68 -12.43 9.78 -7.89
C VAL A 68 -11.16 10.60 -8.08
N GLU A 69 -11.11 11.46 -9.09
CA GLU A 69 -9.95 12.31 -9.37
C GLU A 69 -9.69 13.31 -8.23
N ASN A 70 -10.74 13.93 -7.69
CA ASN A 70 -10.60 14.82 -6.54
C ASN A 70 -10.16 14.07 -5.28
N HIS A 71 -10.63 12.83 -5.09
CA HIS A 71 -10.14 12.01 -3.98
C HIS A 71 -8.67 11.64 -4.16
N LEU A 72 -8.22 11.34 -5.39
CA LEU A 72 -6.81 11.09 -5.68
C LEU A 72 -5.92 12.28 -5.35
N LYS A 73 -6.38 13.52 -5.53
CA LYS A 73 -5.66 14.72 -5.06
C LYS A 73 -5.48 14.69 -3.54
N THR A 74 -6.50 14.27 -2.80
CA THR A 74 -6.44 14.11 -1.34
C THR A 74 -5.44 13.00 -0.95
N VAL A 75 -5.47 11.86 -1.62
CA VAL A 75 -4.51 10.76 -1.40
C VAL A 75 -3.06 11.24 -1.65
N LYS A 76 -2.81 11.97 -2.75
CA LYS A 76 -1.50 12.58 -3.04
C LYS A 76 -1.06 13.54 -1.94
N SER A 77 -1.97 14.39 -1.45
CA SER A 77 -1.67 15.31 -0.35
C SER A 77 -1.30 14.57 0.94
N ASN A 78 -2.08 13.55 1.30
CA ASN A 78 -1.82 12.73 2.49
C ASN A 78 -0.45 12.05 2.40
N TRP A 79 -0.12 11.48 1.25
CA TRP A 79 1.19 10.89 1.01
C TRP A 79 2.33 11.90 1.17
N LYS A 80 2.21 13.10 0.58
CA LYS A 80 3.19 14.18 0.77
C LYS A 80 3.38 14.52 2.24
N THR A 81 2.30 14.66 3.00
CA THR A 81 2.37 14.91 4.45
C THR A 81 3.13 13.81 5.16
N ILE A 82 2.83 12.54 4.90
CA ILE A 82 3.50 11.40 5.55
C ILE A 82 5.00 11.39 5.21
N GLN A 83 5.36 11.59 3.95
CA GLN A 83 6.76 11.65 3.53
C GLN A 83 7.51 12.84 4.13
N THR A 84 6.84 13.99 4.26
CA THR A 84 7.41 15.18 4.91
C THR A 84 7.73 14.92 6.37
N VAL A 85 6.81 14.25 7.09
CA VAL A 85 7.03 13.86 8.48
C VAL A 85 8.19 12.88 8.60
N LEU A 86 8.24 11.85 7.76
CA LEU A 86 9.29 10.84 7.76
C LEU A 86 10.68 11.41 7.44
N GLY A 87 10.74 12.54 6.73
CA GLY A 87 11.97 13.26 6.46
C GLY A 87 12.50 14.10 7.63
N LYS A 88 11.73 14.29 8.70
CA LYS A 88 12.16 15.08 9.86
C LYS A 88 12.92 14.24 10.88
N SER A 89 13.92 14.85 11.50
CA SER A 89 14.63 14.25 12.65
C SER A 89 13.66 14.03 13.82
N GLY A 90 13.85 12.94 14.55
CA GLY A 90 12.99 12.57 15.69
C GLY A 90 11.75 11.75 15.32
N PHE A 91 11.54 11.45 14.03
CA PHE A 91 10.47 10.58 13.55
C PHE A 91 11.06 9.30 12.97
N SER A 92 10.39 8.17 13.19
CA SER A 92 10.78 6.87 12.62
C SER A 92 9.58 6.13 12.01
N TRP A 93 9.86 5.14 11.17
CA TRP A 93 8.84 4.32 10.52
C TRP A 93 8.73 2.96 11.21
N ASP A 94 7.51 2.58 11.58
CA ASP A 94 7.16 1.21 11.94
C ASP A 94 6.50 0.54 10.74
N ASP A 95 7.24 -0.32 10.05
CA ASP A 95 6.73 -1.02 8.88
C ASP A 95 5.68 -2.09 9.23
N LYS A 96 5.73 -2.67 10.43
CA LYS A 96 4.76 -3.69 10.84
C LYS A 96 3.39 -3.07 11.14
N LEU A 97 3.37 -1.91 11.79
CA LEU A 97 2.14 -1.20 12.13
C LEU A 97 1.75 -0.16 11.07
N LYS A 98 2.58 0.03 10.03
CA LYS A 98 2.43 1.05 8.99
C LYS A 98 2.14 2.43 9.59
N MET A 99 3.06 2.88 10.43
CA MET A 99 2.85 4.04 11.31
C MET A 99 4.13 4.86 11.44
N VAL A 100 3.98 6.18 11.48
CA VAL A 100 5.06 7.08 11.90
C VAL A 100 5.11 7.10 13.43
N ILE A 101 6.24 6.68 14.00
CA ILE A 101 6.52 6.78 15.43
C ILE A 101 7.15 8.14 15.72
N ALA A 102 6.60 8.82 16.73
CA ALA A 102 7.14 10.05 17.28
C ALA A 102 7.19 9.94 18.82
N GLY A 103 8.32 10.36 19.41
CA GLY A 103 8.39 10.55 20.86
C GLY A 103 7.40 11.63 21.33
N LYS A 104 7.06 11.62 22.62
CA LYS A 104 6.03 12.51 23.16
C LYS A 104 6.33 13.99 22.90
N ASN A 105 7.58 14.40 23.13
CA ASN A 105 8.00 15.78 22.97
C ASN A 105 7.98 16.22 21.49
N GLU A 106 8.47 15.35 20.61
CA GLU A 106 8.50 15.55 19.16
C GLU A 106 7.08 15.63 18.59
N PHE A 107 6.18 14.76 19.06
CA PHE A 107 4.76 14.79 18.70
C PHE A 107 4.11 16.11 19.13
N ASP A 108 4.22 16.48 20.40
CA ASP A 108 3.57 17.67 20.96
C ASP A 108 4.07 18.95 20.25
N GLN A 109 5.39 19.06 20.06
CA GLN A 109 6.00 20.18 19.34
C GLN A 109 5.54 20.25 17.88
N TYR A 110 5.56 19.13 17.15
CA TYR A 110 5.18 19.11 15.74
C TYR A 110 3.70 19.40 15.52
N VAL A 111 2.81 18.80 16.32
CA VAL A 111 1.36 18.99 16.21
C VAL A 111 0.94 20.39 16.64
N SER A 112 1.70 21.07 17.50
CA SER A 112 1.44 22.49 17.83
C SER A 112 1.56 23.41 16.61
N VAL A 113 2.44 23.09 15.66
CA VAL A 113 2.64 23.84 14.40
C VAL A 113 1.78 23.28 13.27
N HIS A 114 1.57 21.97 13.23
CA HIS A 114 0.78 21.29 12.20
C HIS A 114 -0.35 20.40 12.79
N PRO A 115 -1.42 21.01 13.35
CA PRO A 115 -2.47 20.25 14.03
C PRO A 115 -3.13 19.16 13.17
N SER A 116 -3.29 19.44 11.87
CA SER A 116 -3.93 18.52 10.91
C SER A 116 -3.12 17.26 10.62
N HIS A 117 -1.81 17.26 10.91
CA HIS A 117 -0.92 16.13 10.64
C HIS A 117 -0.92 15.09 11.76
N GLY A 118 -1.42 15.43 12.96
CA GLY A 118 -1.47 14.52 14.11
C GLY A 118 -2.25 13.22 13.85
N LYS A 119 -3.08 13.17 12.80
CA LYS A 119 -3.76 11.94 12.36
C LYS A 119 -2.83 10.89 11.72
N TYR A 120 -1.63 11.26 11.30
CA TYR A 120 -0.63 10.35 10.70
C TYR A 120 0.48 9.91 11.68
N LEU A 121 0.49 10.48 12.88
CA LEU A 121 1.51 10.22 13.90
C LEU A 121 0.96 9.28 14.96
N ASN A 122 1.76 8.30 15.37
CA ASN A 122 1.45 7.34 16.44
C ASN A 122 0.08 6.65 16.24
N LYS A 123 -0.35 6.53 14.98
CA LYS A 123 -1.55 5.81 14.54
C LYS A 123 -1.26 5.03 13.28
N MET A 124 -1.88 3.86 13.16
CA MET A 124 -1.84 3.06 11.94
C MET A 124 -2.37 3.87 10.76
N ILE A 125 -1.65 3.84 9.65
CA ILE A 125 -2.06 4.45 8.39
C ILE A 125 -2.66 3.34 7.53
N ASP A 126 -3.99 3.29 7.49
CA ASP A 126 -4.71 2.31 6.68
C ASP A 126 -4.34 2.43 5.20
N MET A 127 -4.20 1.28 4.52
CA MET A 127 -3.90 1.18 3.10
C MET A 127 -2.61 1.92 2.67
N TYR A 128 -1.63 1.99 3.58
CA TYR A 128 -0.36 2.69 3.29
C TYR A 128 0.36 2.09 2.09
N ASP A 129 0.43 0.76 1.99
CA ASP A 129 1.16 0.08 0.92
C ASP A 129 0.49 0.31 -0.44
N GLU A 130 -0.84 0.24 -0.49
CA GLU A 130 -1.60 0.56 -1.71
C GLU A 130 -1.45 2.03 -2.08
N MET A 131 -1.52 2.94 -1.10
CA MET A 131 -1.24 4.36 -1.33
C MET A 131 0.18 4.57 -1.89
N ALA A 132 1.19 3.86 -1.38
CA ALA A 132 2.56 3.89 -1.89
C ALA A 132 2.64 3.44 -3.35
N VAL A 133 1.94 2.37 -3.72
CA VAL A 133 1.87 1.89 -5.11
C VAL A 133 1.20 2.92 -6.03
N VAL A 134 0.10 3.52 -5.57
CA VAL A 134 -0.72 4.45 -6.36
C VAL A 134 0.02 5.77 -6.60
N VAL A 135 0.56 6.40 -5.55
CA VAL A 135 1.10 7.78 -5.61
C VAL A 135 2.59 7.90 -5.27
N GLY A 136 3.25 6.85 -4.79
CA GLY A 136 4.64 6.92 -4.31
C GLY A 136 5.65 7.33 -5.38
N ARG A 137 5.42 6.95 -6.64
CA ARG A 137 6.27 7.34 -7.79
C ARG A 137 5.98 8.73 -8.36
N ASP A 138 4.90 9.38 -7.93
CA ASP A 138 4.47 10.67 -8.49
C ASP A 138 5.20 11.87 -7.88
N ILE A 139 5.90 11.64 -6.77
CA ILE A 139 6.48 12.69 -5.97
C ILE A 139 7.97 12.41 -5.90
N ALA A 140 8.76 13.26 -6.55
CA ALA A 140 10.22 13.24 -6.49
C ALA A 140 10.68 13.75 -5.12
N THR A 141 10.43 12.99 -4.06
CA THR A 141 11.08 13.21 -2.76
C THR A 141 12.37 12.40 -2.77
N GLY A 142 13.52 13.06 -2.59
CA GLY A 142 14.86 12.45 -2.66
C GLY A 142 15.06 11.19 -1.80
N SER A 143 14.19 10.94 -0.81
CA SER A 143 14.18 9.71 -0.01
C SER A 143 13.77 8.44 -0.77
N PHE A 144 12.93 8.53 -1.81
CA PHE A 144 12.52 7.34 -2.59
C PHE A 144 13.56 6.87 -3.61
N ALA A 145 14.52 7.74 -3.97
CA ALA A 145 15.62 7.35 -4.86
C ALA A 145 16.57 6.33 -4.20
N LYS A 146 16.62 6.29 -2.86
CA LYS A 146 17.47 5.36 -2.11
C LYS A 146 16.92 3.94 -2.04
N GLN A 147 15.61 3.74 -1.95
CA GLN A 147 15.04 2.39 -1.77
C GLN A 147 15.05 1.51 -3.03
N PHE A 148 15.40 2.06 -4.21
CA PHE A 148 15.55 1.28 -5.45
C PHE A 148 16.98 1.25 -6.00
N ARG A 149 17.95 1.83 -5.28
CA ARG A 149 19.36 1.79 -5.67
C ARG A 149 20.23 1.54 -4.44
N ASP A 150 20.34 0.29 -4.04
CA ASP A 150 21.50 -0.16 -3.27
C ASP A 150 21.95 -1.53 -3.78
N ILE A 151 22.62 -1.52 -4.94
CA ILE A 151 23.85 -2.30 -5.13
C ILE A 151 24.87 -1.39 -5.84
N ASN A 152 25.81 -0.90 -5.03
CA ASN A 152 27.12 -0.31 -5.34
C ASN A 152 27.16 1.07 -6.01
N ALA A 153 27.37 2.11 -5.20
CA ALA A 153 28.49 3.04 -5.36
C ALA A 153 28.73 3.83 -4.07
N THR A 154 30.01 4.00 -3.76
CA THR A 154 30.62 4.58 -2.56
C THR A 154 30.19 6.01 -2.21
N GLU A 155 30.32 6.29 -0.91
CA GLU A 155 30.19 7.57 -0.20
C GLU A 155 30.72 8.79 -0.94
N VAL A 156 29.94 9.88 -0.97
CA VAL A 156 30.45 11.27 -0.89
C VAL A 156 29.47 12.12 -0.10
N ASP A 157 30.03 12.79 0.91
CA ASP A 157 29.51 13.85 1.76
C ASP A 157 28.92 15.04 0.98
N SER A 158 27.76 15.57 1.42
CA SER A 158 27.34 16.95 1.18
C SER A 158 26.17 17.34 2.11
N SER A 159 26.41 18.41 2.86
CA SER A 159 25.55 19.14 3.81
C SER A 159 24.14 19.53 3.32
N PRO A 160 23.21 19.85 4.24
CA PRO A 160 21.79 20.03 3.91
C PRO A 160 21.51 21.36 3.22
N VAL A 161 20.72 21.33 2.14
CA VAL A 161 20.09 22.51 1.56
C VAL A 161 18.72 22.72 2.20
N ASP A 162 18.64 23.81 2.97
CA ASP A 162 17.42 24.46 3.43
C ASP A 162 16.64 24.96 2.22
N LEU A 163 15.38 24.54 2.08
CA LEU A 163 14.43 25.16 1.16
C LEU A 163 13.12 25.35 1.91
N GLY A 164 12.87 26.64 2.17
CA GLY A 164 11.75 27.16 2.91
C GLY A 164 10.39 26.82 2.31
N ASP A 165 9.45 26.95 3.22
CA ASP A 165 8.01 27.04 3.04
C ASP A 165 7.68 28.09 1.96
N ASP A 166 6.91 27.73 0.94
CA ASP A 166 5.95 28.65 0.33
C ASP A 166 4.90 27.86 -0.47
N PHE A 167 3.66 28.18 -0.14
CA PHE A 167 2.40 27.68 -0.67
C PHE A 167 1.90 28.73 -1.68
N ASP A 168 1.55 28.32 -2.91
CA ASP A 168 0.41 28.78 -3.73
C ASP A 168 0.64 28.51 -5.23
N ASP A 169 -0.41 27.96 -5.89
CA ASP A 169 -0.88 28.20 -7.28
C ASP A 169 0.13 28.05 -8.48
N PHE A 170 -0.16 27.65 -9.71
CA PHE A 170 -1.37 27.41 -10.51
C PHE A 170 -0.93 26.63 -11.77
N ASP A 171 -1.92 26.03 -12.42
CA ASP A 171 -1.99 25.36 -13.72
C ASP A 171 -1.44 26.17 -14.92
N GLU A 172 -0.27 25.82 -15.47
CA GLU A 172 0.06 26.18 -16.87
C GLU A 172 1.30 25.44 -17.38
N LEU A 173 1.15 24.38 -18.19
CA LEU A 173 1.94 24.17 -19.43
C LEU A 173 1.54 22.86 -20.15
N MET A 174 0.42 22.86 -20.88
CA MET A 174 0.18 21.88 -21.95
C MET A 174 -0.55 22.52 -23.14
N LYS A 175 0.21 23.15 -24.04
CA LYS A 175 -0.22 23.42 -25.44
C LYS A 175 0.99 23.36 -26.38
N GLY A 176 0.85 22.55 -27.44
CA GLY A 176 1.71 22.58 -28.64
C GLY A 176 2.03 21.18 -29.17
N SER A 177 1.13 20.54 -29.94
CA SER A 177 1.19 20.42 -31.42
C SER A 177 2.14 19.30 -31.92
N LYS A 178 1.64 18.10 -32.24
CA LYS A 178 1.05 17.61 -33.52
C LYS A 178 2.02 17.51 -34.72
N THR A 179 2.17 16.26 -35.20
CA THR A 179 2.43 15.77 -36.58
C THR A 179 3.81 16.09 -37.18
N CYS A 180 4.48 15.28 -38.02
CA CYS A 180 4.03 14.45 -39.15
C CYS A 180 4.97 13.25 -39.43
N SER A 181 4.43 12.29 -40.18
CA SER A 181 5.09 11.12 -40.77
C SER A 181 5.83 11.47 -42.08
N SER A 182 6.95 10.80 -42.39
CA SER A 182 7.24 10.29 -43.76
C SER A 182 8.57 9.52 -43.86
N THR A 183 8.47 8.33 -44.44
CA THR A 183 9.47 7.41 -44.97
C THR A 183 10.17 7.96 -46.23
N VAL A 184 11.48 7.72 -46.44
CA VAL A 184 12.06 6.95 -47.57
C VAL A 184 13.61 6.92 -47.59
N HIS A 185 14.12 5.69 -47.76
CA HIS A 185 15.26 5.20 -48.56
C HIS A 185 16.76 5.57 -48.33
N LEU A 186 17.52 4.46 -48.31
CA LEU A 186 18.96 4.20 -48.28
C LEU A 186 19.84 4.96 -49.28
N GLU A 187 21.10 5.22 -48.89
CA GLU A 187 22.28 4.72 -49.60
C GLU A 187 23.47 4.39 -48.67
N LYS A 188 24.27 3.40 -49.11
CA LYS A 188 25.29 2.65 -48.38
C LYS A 188 26.67 3.32 -48.42
N ARG A 189 27.46 3.18 -47.35
CA ARG A 189 28.93 2.98 -47.46
C ARG A 189 29.41 1.90 -46.48
N SER A 190 30.09 0.92 -47.06
CA SER A 190 30.61 -0.33 -46.48
C SER A 190 31.89 -0.10 -45.66
N HIS A 191 32.19 -1.04 -44.75
CA HIS A 191 33.49 -1.61 -44.31
C HIS A 191 33.25 -2.14 -42.87
N LYS A 192 33.59 -3.34 -42.40
CA LYS A 192 34.50 -4.42 -42.80
C LYS A 192 34.17 -5.61 -41.89
N ARG A 193 33.92 -6.82 -42.43
CA ARG A 193 33.72 -8.04 -41.64
C ARG A 193 35.00 -8.43 -40.90
N ARG A 194 34.88 -8.81 -39.62
CA ARG A 194 35.82 -9.69 -38.93
C ARG A 194 35.09 -10.89 -38.31
N LYS A 195 35.87 -11.96 -38.23
CA LYS A 195 35.56 -13.39 -38.15
C LYS A 195 35.19 -13.83 -36.74
N GLY A 196 34.40 -14.90 -36.64
CA GLY A 196 33.85 -15.44 -35.40
C GLY A 196 34.87 -15.95 -34.38
N SER A 197 34.42 -15.98 -33.13
CA SER A 197 35.02 -16.67 -32.00
C SER A 197 33.88 -17.17 -31.12
N ASN A 198 33.97 -18.42 -30.68
CA ASN A 198 32.96 -19.19 -29.96
C ASN A 198 32.39 -18.41 -28.77
N ASN A 199 31.08 -18.16 -28.79
CA ASN A 199 30.35 -17.50 -27.70
C ASN A 199 29.60 -18.49 -26.79
N ASP A 200 29.73 -19.80 -27.04
CA ASP A 200 28.90 -20.82 -26.38
C ASP A 200 29.12 -20.88 -24.85
N ASP A 201 30.34 -20.65 -24.36
CA ASP A 201 30.65 -20.65 -22.92
C ASP A 201 29.95 -19.54 -22.13
N LYS A 202 29.68 -18.39 -22.77
CA LYS A 202 29.00 -17.26 -22.12
C LYS A 202 27.51 -17.52 -21.90
N TYR A 203 26.88 -18.23 -22.84
CA TYR A 203 25.47 -18.59 -22.73
C TYR A 203 25.25 -19.73 -21.73
N VAL A 204 26.20 -20.66 -21.61
CA VAL A 204 26.17 -21.70 -20.58
C VAL A 204 26.27 -21.09 -19.18
N ALA A 205 27.23 -20.18 -18.94
CA ALA A 205 27.39 -19.53 -17.65
C ALA A 205 26.14 -18.70 -17.23
N LEU A 206 25.53 -17.98 -18.18
CA LEU A 206 24.28 -17.24 -17.93
C LEU A 206 23.10 -18.18 -17.65
N SER A 207 23.01 -19.32 -18.34
CA SER A 207 21.98 -20.33 -18.10
C SER A 207 22.11 -20.95 -16.70
N THR A 208 23.34 -21.22 -16.25
CA THR A 208 23.60 -21.72 -14.89
C THR A 208 23.22 -20.69 -13.82
N GLN A 209 23.61 -19.42 -13.98
CA GLN A 209 23.21 -18.35 -13.06
C GLN A 209 21.70 -18.13 -13.02
N LEU A 210 21.02 -18.22 -14.18
CA LEU A 210 19.57 -18.09 -14.26
C LEU A 210 18.86 -19.28 -13.58
N GLY A 211 19.41 -20.49 -13.69
CA GLY A 211 18.92 -21.69 -12.99
C GLY A 211 19.12 -21.62 -11.47
N GLU A 212 20.24 -21.07 -11.01
CA GLU A 212 20.51 -20.79 -9.59
C GLU A 212 19.58 -19.70 -9.05
N MET A 213 19.37 -18.61 -9.79
CA MET A 213 18.40 -17.57 -9.46
C MET A 213 16.97 -18.11 -9.40
N ALA A 214 16.57 -18.94 -10.37
CA ALA A 214 15.25 -19.57 -10.37
C ALA A 214 15.07 -20.52 -9.17
N SER A 215 16.14 -21.24 -8.78
CA SER A 215 16.14 -22.11 -7.59
C SER A 215 16.10 -21.30 -6.30
N ALA A 216 16.81 -20.18 -6.23
CA ALA A 216 16.80 -19.26 -5.10
C ALA A 216 15.44 -18.54 -4.96
N ILE A 217 14.84 -18.09 -6.07
CA ILE A 217 13.48 -17.54 -6.10
C ILE A 217 12.49 -18.61 -5.66
N LYS A 218 12.62 -19.84 -6.14
CA LYS A 218 11.77 -20.96 -5.70
C LYS A 218 11.92 -21.22 -4.19
N SER A 219 13.13 -21.17 -3.63
CA SER A 219 13.36 -21.26 -2.18
C SER A 219 12.82 -20.06 -1.39
N LEU A 220 12.76 -18.87 -2.01
CA LEU A 220 12.20 -17.66 -1.41
C LEU A 220 10.67 -17.65 -1.48
N THR A 221 10.07 -18.21 -2.54
CA THR A 221 8.60 -18.35 -2.66
C THR A 221 8.01 -19.45 -1.76
N HIS A 222 8.87 -20.23 -1.08
CA HIS A 222 8.41 -21.15 -0.03
C HIS A 222 8.12 -20.44 1.31
N THR A 223 8.40 -19.14 1.47
CA THR A 223 8.11 -18.40 2.71
C THR A 223 6.76 -17.67 2.73
N ASP A 224 6.09 -17.49 1.57
CA ASP A 224 4.75 -16.88 1.52
C ASP A 224 3.61 -17.88 1.79
N VAL A 225 3.95 -19.17 1.94
CA VAL A 225 3.04 -20.22 2.40
C VAL A 225 3.38 -20.58 3.85
N ASP A 226 3.34 -19.63 4.81
CA ASP A 226 3.31 -20.06 6.22
C ASP A 226 2.95 -19.03 7.31
N HIS A 227 2.63 -17.75 7.07
CA HIS A 227 2.28 -16.89 8.22
C HIS A 227 0.97 -17.31 8.91
N SER A 228 0.01 -17.77 8.11
CA SER A 228 -1.27 -18.29 8.58
C SER A 228 -1.09 -19.68 9.22
N GLN A 229 -0.29 -20.55 8.61
CA GLN A 229 -0.08 -21.92 9.08
C GLN A 229 0.88 -22.00 10.28
N VAL A 230 1.92 -21.14 10.37
CA VAL A 230 2.69 -20.91 11.61
C VAL A 230 1.77 -20.39 12.72
N TYR A 231 0.89 -19.43 12.44
CA TYR A 231 -0.04 -18.90 13.44
C TYR A 231 -1.00 -19.98 13.96
N TYR A 232 -1.64 -20.75 13.09
CA TYR A 232 -2.54 -21.85 13.52
C TYR A 232 -1.78 -22.95 14.25
N SER A 233 -0.58 -23.30 13.81
CA SER A 233 0.25 -24.30 14.50
C SER A 233 0.66 -23.83 15.90
N GLN A 234 1.04 -22.56 16.04
CA GLN A 234 1.37 -21.96 17.33
C GLN A 234 0.14 -21.86 18.23
N LEU A 235 -1.01 -21.45 17.69
CA LEU A 235 -2.27 -21.37 18.41
C LEU A 235 -2.69 -22.75 18.92
N TYR A 236 -2.62 -23.77 18.06
CA TYR A 236 -2.91 -25.16 18.43
C TYR A 236 -2.02 -25.62 19.58
N ASN A 237 -0.71 -25.42 19.45
CA ASN A 237 0.25 -25.79 20.49
C ASN A 237 -0.02 -25.08 21.82
N GLU A 238 -0.41 -23.80 21.81
CA GLU A 238 -0.71 -23.06 23.05
C GLU A 238 -2.06 -23.46 23.67
N VAL A 239 -3.05 -23.85 22.87
CA VAL A 239 -4.33 -24.40 23.37
C VAL A 239 -4.09 -25.77 24.01
N MET A 240 -3.28 -26.63 23.38
CA MET A 240 -2.98 -27.98 23.88
C MET A 240 -2.11 -28.00 25.15
N LYS A 241 -1.46 -26.88 25.51
CA LYS A 241 -0.73 -26.72 26.78
C LYS A 241 -1.64 -26.43 27.98
N VAL A 242 -2.94 -26.23 27.78
CA VAL A 242 -3.86 -25.93 28.89
C VAL A 242 -4.19 -27.21 29.65
N ASP A 243 -3.58 -27.37 30.82
CA ASP A 243 -3.79 -28.55 31.67
C ASP A 243 -5.20 -28.61 32.27
N GLY A 244 -5.76 -29.82 32.32
CA GLY A 244 -7.03 -30.13 32.99
C GLY A 244 -8.20 -30.44 32.05
N TYR A 245 -7.96 -30.55 30.74
CA TYR A 245 -8.96 -30.85 29.72
C TYR A 245 -8.48 -31.96 28.80
N ASP A 246 -9.41 -32.72 28.23
CA ASP A 246 -9.11 -33.70 27.19
C ASP A 246 -8.90 -33.03 25.82
N GLU A 247 -8.24 -33.75 24.91
CA GLU A 247 -7.88 -33.24 23.57
C GLU A 247 -9.11 -32.88 22.72
N ILE A 248 -10.25 -33.56 22.91
CA ILE A 248 -11.48 -33.29 22.14
C ILE A 248 -12.08 -31.95 22.60
N THR A 249 -12.14 -31.73 23.92
CA THR A 249 -12.60 -30.46 24.49
C THR A 249 -11.69 -29.31 24.06
N LEU A 250 -10.37 -29.48 24.12
CA LEU A 250 -9.42 -28.46 23.64
C LEU A 250 -9.49 -28.25 22.11
N GLY A 251 -9.84 -29.27 21.34
CA GLY A 251 -10.12 -29.16 19.91
C GLY A 251 -11.27 -28.19 19.63
N SER A 252 -12.40 -28.31 20.36
CA SER A 252 -13.54 -27.39 20.20
C SER A 252 -13.19 -25.93 20.54
N VAL A 253 -12.30 -25.74 21.52
CA VAL A 253 -11.76 -24.41 21.88
C VAL A 253 -10.94 -23.85 20.73
N PHE A 254 -10.06 -24.66 20.15
CA PHE A 254 -9.23 -24.28 19.03
C PHE A 254 -10.07 -23.89 17.81
N ASP A 255 -11.08 -24.69 17.46
CA ASP A 255 -11.99 -24.40 16.34
C ASP A 255 -12.67 -23.04 16.53
N HIS A 256 -13.17 -22.74 17.74
CA HIS A 256 -13.76 -21.45 18.05
C HIS A 256 -12.79 -20.26 17.92
N LEU A 257 -11.52 -20.46 18.30
CA LEU A 257 -10.48 -19.45 18.20
C LEU A 257 -10.04 -19.20 16.74
N ILE A 258 -10.12 -20.22 15.89
CA ILE A 258 -9.93 -20.08 14.43
C ILE A 258 -11.09 -19.29 13.81
N GLU A 259 -12.33 -19.69 14.11
CA GLU A 259 -13.52 -19.01 13.59
C GLU A 259 -13.56 -17.51 13.99
N ASN A 260 -12.98 -17.18 15.14
CA ASN A 260 -12.89 -15.83 15.66
C ASN A 260 -11.44 -15.38 15.80
N GLU A 261 -10.82 -15.04 14.66
CA GLU A 261 -9.40 -14.67 14.57
C GLU A 261 -8.97 -13.57 15.58
N LYS A 262 -9.84 -12.58 15.87
CA LYS A 262 -9.58 -11.54 16.88
C LYS A 262 -9.43 -12.11 18.28
N ILE A 263 -10.24 -13.12 18.62
CA ILE A 263 -10.19 -13.81 19.91
C ILE A 263 -8.96 -14.71 19.96
N GLY A 264 -8.67 -15.46 18.90
CA GLY A 264 -7.43 -16.25 18.77
C GLY A 264 -6.16 -15.41 18.97
N LYS A 265 -6.08 -14.24 18.31
CA LYS A 265 -4.94 -13.31 18.47
C LYS A 265 -4.84 -12.78 19.90
N ALA A 266 -5.96 -12.41 20.51
CA ALA A 266 -5.99 -11.96 21.90
C ALA A 266 -5.63 -13.08 22.89
N PHE A 267 -5.97 -14.33 22.60
CA PHE A 267 -5.62 -15.51 23.38
C PHE A 267 -4.10 -15.76 23.37
N MET A 268 -3.45 -15.60 22.22
CA MET A 268 -1.99 -15.76 22.08
C MET A 268 -1.18 -14.75 22.90
N VAL A 269 -1.71 -13.53 23.12
CA VAL A 269 -1.05 -12.49 23.93
C VAL A 269 -1.15 -12.77 25.44
N LYS A 270 -2.14 -13.55 25.89
CA LYS A 270 -2.34 -13.86 27.31
C LYS A 270 -1.24 -14.77 27.85
N SER A 271 -0.92 -14.62 29.14
CA SER A 271 -0.09 -15.60 29.87
C SER A 271 -0.82 -16.95 29.98
N ALA A 272 -0.09 -18.03 30.26
CA ALA A 272 -0.65 -19.37 30.45
C ALA A 272 -1.80 -19.39 31.48
N THR A 273 -1.64 -18.67 32.59
CA THR A 273 -2.68 -18.54 33.64
C THR A 273 -3.96 -17.89 33.12
N LEU A 274 -3.84 -16.83 32.32
CA LEU A 274 -4.98 -16.11 31.76
C LEU A 274 -5.64 -16.86 30.59
N ARG A 275 -4.87 -17.69 29.87
CA ARG A 275 -5.42 -18.59 28.85
C ARG A 275 -6.29 -19.66 29.49
N LYS A 276 -5.83 -20.28 30.58
CA LYS A 276 -6.64 -21.23 31.36
C LYS A 276 -7.95 -20.61 31.83
N VAL A 277 -7.89 -19.46 32.51
CA VAL A 277 -9.11 -18.73 32.95
C VAL A 277 -10.05 -18.40 31.77
N TRP A 278 -9.49 -18.10 30.60
CA TRP A 278 -10.29 -17.86 29.40
C TRP A 278 -10.99 -19.14 28.92
N VAL A 279 -10.29 -20.28 28.88
CA VAL A 279 -10.86 -21.59 28.54
C VAL A 279 -11.96 -21.97 29.52
N ASP A 280 -11.73 -21.84 30.83
CA ASP A 280 -12.73 -22.09 31.88
C ASP A 280 -14.01 -21.28 31.64
N LYS A 281 -13.85 -20.00 31.27
CA LYS A 281 -14.97 -19.09 31.00
C LYS A 281 -15.70 -19.41 29.68
N PHE A 282 -14.99 -19.94 28.70
CA PHE A 282 -15.58 -20.34 27.42
C PHE A 282 -16.41 -21.61 27.60
N LEU A 283 -15.84 -22.64 28.24
CA LEU A 283 -16.51 -23.91 28.47
C LEU A 283 -17.72 -23.78 29.42
N SER A 284 -17.61 -22.96 30.47
CA SER A 284 -18.76 -22.68 31.36
C SER A 284 -19.93 -21.93 30.70
N LYS A 285 -19.74 -21.34 29.52
CA LYS A 285 -20.81 -20.75 28.72
C LYS A 285 -21.41 -21.72 27.71
N GLY A 286 -20.74 -22.83 27.42
CA GLY A 286 -21.18 -23.87 26.47
C GLY A 286 -22.19 -24.85 27.06
N ASP A 287 -22.27 -24.98 28.39
CA ASP A 287 -23.16 -25.91 29.13
C ASP A 287 -24.66 -25.52 29.13
N HIS A 288 -25.11 -24.74 28.15
CA HIS A 288 -26.52 -24.32 28.01
C HIS A 288 -27.16 -24.70 26.67
N HIS A 289 -26.70 -25.81 26.06
CA HIS A 289 -27.41 -26.45 24.95
C HIS A 289 -27.72 -27.92 25.25
#